data_AF-A0A961AM39-F1
#
_entry.id   AF-A0A961AM39-F1
#
_cell.length_a   1.000
_cell.length_b   1.000
_cell.length_c   1.000
_cell.angle_alpha   90.00
_cell.angle_beta   90.00
_cell.angle_gamma   90.00
#
_symmetry.space_group_name_H-M   'P 1'
#
loop_
_entity.id
_entity.type
_entity.pdbx_description
1 polymer ?
#
loop_
_entity_poly.entity_id
_entity_poly.type
_entity_poly.pdbx_seq_one_letter_code
_entity_poly.pdbx_strand_id
1 'polypeptide(L)'
;MLDVLRARRFWMTAGVAVLTGGSAWAEVDYARDIRPILSNRCFACHGFDDKTREADLGLHTFAAATRDLGGYRAVEPGKPDASEVMHRLTTHDADEKMPPASSNKKALSPQEVALVRQWIAEGAKYQEHWAFVPPVKPKVPEMAFADLPLKEGPATEIDAFIRQRLPEHGLRPSAEADRATLLRRVSLDLIGMVPTPAELTAFEKDAS
;
A
#
# COMPACT_ATOMS: atom_id res chain seq x y z
N MET A 1 -34.13 -14.40 -71.76
CA MET A 1 -34.69 -14.90 -70.48
C MET A 1 -33.65 -15.87 -69.93
N LEU A 2 -33.05 -15.66 -68.75
CA LEU A 2 -33.65 -15.59 -67.39
C LEU A 2 -34.29 -16.93 -67.00
N ASP A 3 -34.03 -17.55 -65.84
CA ASP A 3 -33.02 -17.32 -64.77
C ASP A 3 -32.90 -18.64 -63.91
N VAL A 4 -32.15 -18.86 -62.82
CA VAL A 4 -31.46 -18.04 -61.78
C VAL A 4 -30.18 -18.77 -61.30
N LEU A 5 -29.10 -18.03 -60.97
CA LEU A 5 -27.93 -18.57 -60.24
C LEU A 5 -28.19 -18.69 -58.73
N ARG A 6 -28.17 -19.91 -58.19
CA ARG A 6 -28.58 -20.20 -56.81
C ARG A 6 -27.44 -20.07 -55.78
N ALA A 7 -27.12 -18.84 -55.40
CA ALA A 7 -26.07 -18.54 -54.41
C ALA A 7 -26.40 -19.09 -52.99
N ARG A 8 -25.49 -19.91 -52.42
CA ARG A 8 -25.62 -20.46 -51.06
C ARG A 8 -25.01 -19.48 -50.03
N ARG A 9 -25.85 -18.74 -49.30
CA ARG A 9 -25.42 -17.91 -48.16
C ARG A 9 -24.96 -18.80 -46.98
N PHE A 10 -23.66 -18.87 -46.76
CA PHE A 10 -23.11 -19.29 -45.46
C PHE A 10 -23.26 -18.15 -44.45
N TRP A 11 -23.81 -18.44 -43.28
CA TRP A 11 -23.88 -17.51 -42.16
C TRP A 11 -22.77 -17.85 -41.17
N MET A 12 -21.69 -17.06 -41.14
CA MET A 12 -20.69 -17.14 -40.09
C MET A 12 -21.16 -16.34 -38.87
N THR A 13 -21.64 -17.04 -37.84
CA THR A 13 -21.91 -16.44 -36.53
C THR A 13 -20.59 -16.19 -35.80
N ALA A 14 -20.11 -14.94 -35.83
CA ALA A 14 -18.94 -14.53 -35.07
C ALA A 14 -19.25 -14.55 -33.56
N GLY A 15 -18.71 -15.54 -32.84
CA GLY A 15 -18.84 -15.64 -31.39
C GLY A 15 -17.96 -14.61 -30.70
N VAL A 16 -18.57 -13.59 -30.08
CA VAL A 16 -17.86 -12.59 -29.27
C VAL A 16 -17.51 -13.21 -27.91
N ALA A 17 -16.27 -13.65 -27.77
CA ALA A 17 -15.72 -14.09 -26.49
C ALA A 17 -15.47 -12.86 -25.59
N VAL A 18 -16.38 -12.60 -24.64
CA VAL A 18 -16.19 -11.56 -23.63
C VAL A 18 -15.15 -12.04 -22.62
N LEU A 19 -13.90 -11.60 -22.80
CA LEU A 19 -12.86 -11.78 -21.81
C LEU A 19 -13.17 -10.87 -20.60
N THR A 20 -13.81 -11.45 -19.58
CA THR A 20 -13.99 -10.80 -18.28
C THR A 20 -12.64 -10.68 -17.59
N GLY A 21 -11.93 -9.59 -17.89
CA GLY A 21 -10.70 -9.21 -17.21
C GLY A 21 -10.96 -8.89 -15.75
N GLY A 22 -10.99 -9.92 -14.90
CA GLY A 22 -11.01 -9.76 -13.46
C GLY A 22 -9.74 -9.02 -13.05
N SER A 23 -9.89 -7.75 -12.67
CA SER A 23 -8.77 -6.96 -12.14
C SER A 23 -8.34 -7.58 -10.82
N ALA A 24 -7.29 -8.39 -10.86
CA ALA A 24 -6.64 -8.94 -9.68
C ALA A 24 -5.94 -7.78 -8.95
N TRP A 25 -6.68 -7.13 -8.04
CA TRP A 25 -6.08 -6.37 -6.96
C TRP A 25 -5.12 -7.31 -6.21
N ALA A 26 -3.97 -6.81 -5.79
CA ALA A 26 -3.05 -7.60 -4.99
C ALA A 26 -3.73 -8.07 -3.69
N GLU A 27 -3.33 -9.23 -3.17
CA GLU A 27 -3.80 -9.73 -1.88
C GLU A 27 -3.56 -8.67 -0.78
N VAL A 28 -4.56 -8.43 0.07
CA VAL A 28 -4.52 -7.33 1.02
C VAL A 28 -3.59 -7.67 2.17
N ASP A 29 -2.52 -6.89 2.33
CA ASP A 29 -1.58 -7.11 3.43
C ASP A 29 -2.08 -6.41 4.68
N TYR A 30 -2.34 -7.16 5.75
CA TYR A 30 -2.94 -6.61 6.96
C TYR A 30 -2.08 -5.52 7.61
N ALA A 31 -0.75 -5.65 7.62
CA ALA A 31 0.15 -4.69 8.24
C ALA A 31 0.29 -3.39 7.42
N ARG A 32 0.28 -3.49 6.09
CA ARG A 32 0.46 -2.38 5.13
C ARG A 32 -0.85 -1.65 4.81
N ASP A 33 -1.96 -2.37 4.61
CA ASP A 33 -3.23 -1.81 4.14
C ASP A 33 -4.24 -1.60 5.28
N ILE A 34 -4.48 -2.62 6.10
CA ILE A 34 -5.64 -2.64 7.02
C ILE A 34 -5.33 -2.07 8.40
N ARG A 35 -4.21 -2.46 9.01
CA ARG A 35 -3.78 -1.98 10.33
C ARG A 35 -3.68 -0.44 10.39
N PRO A 36 -3.19 0.28 9.36
CA PRO A 36 -3.23 1.74 9.36
C PRO A 36 -4.65 2.29 9.36
N ILE A 37 -5.60 1.68 8.64
CA ILE A 37 -7.02 2.09 8.64
C ILE A 37 -7.62 1.89 10.04
N LEU A 38 -7.53 0.67 10.58
CA LEU A 38 -8.09 0.34 11.90
C LEU A 38 -7.46 1.16 13.03
N SER A 39 -6.14 1.40 12.99
CA SER A 39 -5.46 2.25 13.96
C SER A 39 -5.89 3.72 13.88
N ASN A 40 -6.10 4.27 12.68
CA ASN A 40 -6.46 5.67 12.49
C ASN A 40 -7.97 5.97 12.63
N ARG A 41 -8.82 4.93 12.72
CA ARG A 41 -10.30 5.06 12.67
C ARG A 41 -11.04 4.32 13.79
N CYS A 42 -10.52 3.19 14.25
CA CYS A 42 -11.28 2.24 15.09
C CYS A 42 -10.64 2.01 16.47
N PHE A 43 -9.32 1.87 16.57
CA PHE A 43 -8.65 1.49 17.82
C PHE A 43 -8.71 2.53 18.96
N ALA A 44 -9.26 3.72 18.72
CA ALA A 44 -9.54 4.68 19.79
C ALA A 44 -10.70 4.22 20.71
N CYS A 45 -11.71 3.54 20.15
CA CYS A 45 -12.90 3.07 20.86
C CYS A 45 -13.04 1.54 20.85
N HIS A 46 -12.37 0.85 19.94
CA HIS A 46 -12.41 -0.62 19.78
C HIS A 46 -11.00 -1.24 19.82
N GLY A 47 -10.08 -0.61 20.55
CA GLY A 47 -8.67 -0.96 20.64
C GLY A 47 -8.29 -1.74 21.89
N PHE A 48 -7.06 -1.50 22.34
CA PHE A 48 -6.34 -2.28 23.34
C PHE A 48 -6.77 -2.01 24.80
N ASP A 49 -7.22 -0.80 25.13
CA ASP A 49 -7.66 -0.47 26.49
C ASP A 49 -9.10 -0.94 26.74
N ASP A 50 -9.26 -1.90 27.64
CA ASP A 50 -10.57 -2.43 28.05
C ASP A 50 -11.47 -1.34 28.67
N LYS A 51 -10.88 -0.30 29.29
CA LYS A 51 -11.63 0.72 30.04
C LYS A 51 -12.31 1.77 29.17
N THR A 52 -11.82 1.96 27.94
CA THR A 52 -12.38 2.86 26.93
C THR A 52 -13.01 2.10 25.77
N ARG A 53 -13.12 0.76 25.87
CA ARG A 53 -13.65 -0.09 24.80
C ARG A 53 -15.18 -0.04 24.72
N GLU A 54 -15.69 0.61 23.69
CA GLU A 54 -17.11 0.62 23.35
C GLU A 54 -17.59 -0.79 22.95
N ALA A 55 -18.78 -1.17 23.42
CA ALA A 55 -19.44 -2.47 23.23
C ALA A 55 -18.61 -3.72 23.65
N ASP A 56 -17.53 -3.55 24.43
CA ASP A 56 -16.50 -4.58 24.64
C ASP A 56 -16.01 -5.24 23.32
N LEU A 57 -15.98 -4.45 22.24
CA LEU A 57 -15.55 -4.91 20.93
C LEU A 57 -14.07 -4.58 20.69
N GLY A 58 -13.22 -5.59 20.65
CA GLY A 58 -11.80 -5.45 20.30
C GLY A 58 -11.56 -5.77 18.83
N LEU A 59 -11.30 -4.77 17.99
CA LEU A 59 -10.96 -4.97 16.57
C LEU A 59 -9.46 -5.24 16.33
N HIS A 60 -8.65 -5.21 17.38
CA HIS A 60 -7.18 -5.27 17.31
C HIS A 60 -6.60 -6.68 17.28
N THR A 61 -7.40 -7.72 17.55
CA THR A 61 -7.04 -9.15 17.33
C THR A 61 -8.14 -9.88 16.56
N PHE A 62 -7.78 -10.95 15.85
CA PHE A 62 -8.72 -11.83 15.17
C PHE A 62 -9.78 -12.37 16.15
N ALA A 63 -9.35 -12.99 17.25
CA ALA A 63 -10.25 -13.65 18.20
C ALA A 63 -11.31 -12.71 18.82
N ALA A 64 -10.97 -11.43 19.06
CA ALA A 64 -11.91 -10.44 19.57
C ALA A 64 -12.80 -9.84 18.46
N ALA A 65 -12.28 -9.65 17.24
CA ALA A 65 -13.06 -9.14 16.11
C ALA A 65 -14.05 -10.18 15.55
N THR A 66 -13.70 -11.47 15.62
CA THR A 66 -14.51 -12.60 15.18
C THR A 66 -15.19 -13.35 16.32
N ARG A 67 -15.35 -12.73 17.50
CA ARG A 67 -16.19 -13.31 18.58
C ARG A 67 -17.67 -13.20 18.21
N ASP A 68 -18.49 -14.06 18.82
CA ASP A 68 -19.95 -13.90 18.75
C ASP A 68 -20.38 -12.70 19.62
N LEU A 69 -21.30 -11.91 19.09
CA LEU A 69 -21.91 -10.72 19.69
C LEU A 69 -23.41 -10.92 19.99
N GLY A 70 -23.95 -12.12 19.79
CA GLY A 70 -25.36 -12.46 20.00
C GLY A 70 -26.06 -12.94 18.73
N GLY A 71 -25.40 -13.77 17.93
CA GLY A 71 -25.88 -14.24 16.61
C GLY A 71 -25.20 -13.56 15.42
N TYR A 72 -24.22 -12.69 15.65
CA TYR A 72 -23.47 -11.96 14.61
C TYR A 72 -22.03 -11.68 15.08
N ARG A 73 -21.18 -11.17 14.18
CA ARG A 73 -19.79 -10.78 14.48
C ARG A 73 -19.48 -9.40 13.94
N ALA A 74 -18.52 -8.70 14.53
CA ALA A 74 -17.97 -7.48 13.95
C ALA A 74 -17.25 -7.78 12.63
N VAL A 75 -16.48 -8.88 12.60
CA VAL A 75 -15.87 -9.45 11.40
C VAL A 75 -16.26 -10.93 11.29
N GLU A 76 -16.86 -11.31 10.17
CA GLU A 76 -17.19 -12.70 9.81
C GLU A 76 -16.29 -13.10 8.61
N PRO A 77 -15.22 -13.87 8.83
CA PRO A 77 -14.26 -14.25 7.79
C PRO A 77 -14.92 -14.85 6.54
N GLY A 78 -14.54 -14.34 5.36
CA GLY A 78 -15.09 -14.74 4.07
C GLY A 78 -16.46 -14.15 3.73
N LYS A 79 -17.10 -13.39 4.64
CA LYS A 79 -18.47 -12.85 4.44
C LYS A 79 -18.54 -11.36 4.79
N PRO A 80 -18.06 -10.45 3.91
CA PRO A 80 -18.11 -9.01 4.15
C PRO A 80 -19.53 -8.50 4.43
N ASP A 81 -20.53 -8.97 3.67
CA ASP A 81 -21.92 -8.52 3.82
C ASP A 81 -22.66 -9.14 5.03
N ALA A 82 -22.01 -10.05 5.77
CA ALA A 82 -22.47 -10.54 7.07
C ALA A 82 -21.61 -10.03 8.25
N SER A 83 -20.67 -9.11 7.98
CA SER A 83 -19.79 -8.51 8.98
C SER A 83 -20.32 -7.13 9.40
N GLU A 84 -20.67 -6.96 10.67
CA GLU A 84 -21.24 -5.70 11.18
C GLU A 84 -20.32 -4.49 10.93
N VAL A 85 -18.99 -4.67 10.87
CA VAL A 85 -18.08 -3.57 10.51
C VAL A 85 -18.39 -2.99 9.12
N MET A 86 -18.82 -3.81 8.16
CA MET A 86 -19.16 -3.32 6.82
C MET A 86 -20.46 -2.51 6.85
N HIS A 87 -21.46 -2.95 7.61
CA HIS A 87 -22.69 -2.19 7.84
C HIS A 87 -22.37 -0.81 8.47
N ARG A 88 -21.61 -0.80 9.56
CA ARG A 88 -21.17 0.41 10.28
C ARG A 88 -20.39 1.40 9.43
N LEU A 89 -19.59 0.91 8.47
CA LEU A 89 -18.83 1.74 7.54
C LEU A 89 -19.70 2.34 6.42
N THR A 90 -20.75 1.63 5.98
CA THR A 90 -21.58 2.04 4.83
C THR A 90 -22.92 2.68 5.18
N THR A 91 -23.44 2.51 6.39
CA THR A 91 -24.75 3.05 6.80
C THR A 91 -24.82 4.59 6.70
N HIS A 92 -26.03 5.08 6.46
CA HIS A 92 -26.35 6.52 6.45
C HIS A 92 -26.95 7.00 7.78
N ASP A 93 -27.28 6.10 8.70
CA ASP A 93 -27.75 6.44 10.04
C ASP A 93 -26.61 7.07 10.86
N ALA A 94 -26.88 8.21 11.52
CA ALA A 94 -25.87 8.97 12.25
C ALA A 94 -25.48 8.34 13.60
N ASP A 95 -26.37 7.58 14.22
CA ASP A 95 -26.16 6.96 15.53
C ASP A 95 -25.47 5.59 15.39
N GLU A 96 -25.60 4.92 14.24
CA GLU A 96 -24.91 3.67 13.96
C GLU A 96 -23.53 3.83 13.31
N LYS A 97 -23.32 4.87 12.49
CA LYS A 97 -22.16 5.02 11.61
C LYS A 97 -20.83 5.12 12.35
N MET A 98 -19.83 4.37 11.86
CA MET A 98 -18.46 4.39 12.37
C MET A 98 -17.47 5.00 11.34
N PRO A 99 -16.51 5.84 11.77
CA PRO A 99 -16.40 6.44 13.10
C PRO A 99 -17.55 7.44 13.38
N PRO A 100 -17.99 7.59 14.64
CA PRO A 100 -19.07 8.50 14.99
C PRO A 100 -18.59 9.95 14.93
N ALA A 101 -19.50 10.91 14.71
CA ALA A 101 -19.15 12.32 14.55
C ALA A 101 -18.38 12.90 15.76
N SER A 102 -18.72 12.45 16.97
CA SER A 102 -18.05 12.78 18.24
C SER A 102 -16.55 12.42 18.27
N SER A 103 -16.12 11.40 17.53
CA SER A 103 -14.72 10.94 17.48
C SER A 103 -13.77 11.93 16.80
N ASN A 104 -14.32 12.93 16.07
CA ASN A 104 -13.58 13.86 15.20
C ASN A 104 -12.69 13.16 14.16
N LYS A 105 -12.92 11.87 13.86
CA LYS A 105 -12.26 11.16 12.77
C LYS A 105 -13.04 11.38 11.48
N LYS A 106 -12.34 11.48 10.34
CA LYS A 106 -12.97 11.41 9.02
C LYS A 106 -13.51 10.01 8.79
N ALA A 107 -14.66 9.90 8.11
CA ALA A 107 -15.11 8.65 7.53
C ALA A 107 -14.04 8.06 6.58
N LEU A 108 -14.08 6.74 6.39
CA LEU A 108 -13.21 6.06 5.43
C LEU A 108 -13.57 6.49 3.99
N SER A 109 -12.56 6.65 3.15
CA SER A 109 -12.73 6.78 1.70
C SER A 109 -13.31 5.50 1.08
N PRO A 110 -13.95 5.57 -0.10
CA PRO A 110 -14.44 4.38 -0.81
C PRO A 110 -13.34 3.31 -1.02
N GLN A 111 -12.09 3.75 -1.19
CA GLN A 111 -10.92 2.88 -1.34
C GLN A 111 -10.55 2.18 -0.02
N GLU A 112 -10.55 2.89 1.12
CA GLU A 112 -10.35 2.28 2.44
C GLU A 112 -11.48 1.27 2.77
N VAL A 113 -12.74 1.58 2.43
CA VAL A 113 -13.87 0.65 2.61
C VAL A 113 -13.76 -0.57 1.67
N ALA A 114 -13.29 -0.39 0.44
CA ALA A 114 -13.04 -1.49 -0.49
C ALA A 114 -11.92 -2.43 -0.01
N LEU A 115 -10.82 -1.89 0.54
CA LEU A 115 -9.74 -2.69 1.14
C LEU A 115 -10.25 -3.52 2.33
N VAL A 116 -11.01 -2.91 3.26
CA VAL A 116 -11.60 -3.65 4.40
C VAL A 116 -12.54 -4.75 3.90
N ARG A 117 -13.38 -4.46 2.89
CA ARG A 117 -14.26 -5.47 2.25
C ARG A 117 -13.47 -6.63 1.63
N GLN A 118 -12.40 -6.34 0.89
CA GLN A 118 -11.56 -7.36 0.25
C GLN A 118 -10.83 -8.21 1.30
N TRP A 119 -10.21 -7.59 2.30
CA TRP A 119 -9.55 -8.28 3.41
C TRP A 119 -10.48 -9.25 4.15
N ILE A 120 -11.74 -8.86 4.40
CA ILE A 120 -12.72 -9.76 5.01
C ILE A 120 -13.06 -10.92 4.08
N ALA A 121 -13.23 -10.68 2.77
CA ALA A 121 -13.46 -11.73 1.77
C ALA A 121 -12.28 -12.72 1.67
N GLU A 122 -11.05 -12.24 1.83
CA GLU A 122 -9.80 -13.02 1.89
C GLU A 122 -9.62 -13.78 3.23
N GLY A 123 -10.62 -13.76 4.11
CA GLY A 123 -10.65 -14.50 5.38
C GLY A 123 -10.23 -13.69 6.60
N ALA A 124 -10.17 -12.36 6.50
CA ALA A 124 -9.82 -11.44 7.58
C ALA A 124 -8.51 -11.80 8.31
N LYS A 125 -7.48 -12.20 7.56
CA LYS A 125 -6.18 -12.64 8.11
C LYS A 125 -5.53 -11.50 8.92
N TYR A 126 -5.25 -11.73 10.19
CA TYR A 126 -4.40 -10.83 10.99
C TYR A 126 -2.94 -11.26 10.86
N GLN A 127 -2.03 -10.29 10.83
CA GLN A 127 -0.58 -10.50 10.97
C GLN A 127 -0.11 -9.96 12.32
N GLU A 128 1.00 -10.50 12.82
CA GLU A 128 1.68 -10.01 14.03
C GLU A 128 2.34 -8.63 13.80
N HIS A 129 2.80 -7.99 14.88
CA HIS A 129 3.57 -6.75 14.76
C HIS A 129 4.96 -7.05 14.16
N TRP A 130 5.43 -6.21 13.24
CA TRP A 130 6.67 -6.46 12.49
C TRP A 130 7.90 -6.64 13.37
N ALA A 131 7.90 -6.09 14.59
CA ALA A 131 8.97 -6.23 15.57
C ALA A 131 9.10 -7.64 16.18
N PHE A 132 8.11 -8.52 15.98
CA PHE A 132 8.11 -9.91 16.46
C PHE A 132 8.30 -10.93 15.31
N VAL A 133 8.11 -10.50 14.06
CA VAL A 133 8.31 -11.34 12.86
C VAL A 133 9.77 -11.22 12.40
N PRO A 134 10.54 -12.32 12.31
CA PRO A 134 11.91 -12.27 11.82
C PRO A 134 11.99 -11.71 10.39
N PRO A 135 12.87 -10.72 10.11
CA PRO A 135 12.97 -10.12 8.79
C PRO A 135 13.56 -11.11 7.78
N VAL A 136 12.86 -11.33 6.67
CA VAL A 136 13.34 -12.15 5.54
C VAL A 136 14.01 -11.24 4.52
N LYS A 137 15.21 -11.60 4.03
CA LYS A 137 15.88 -10.83 2.98
C LYS A 137 15.08 -10.92 1.67
N PRO A 138 14.59 -9.79 1.10
CA PRO A 138 13.88 -9.81 -0.18
C PRO A 138 14.82 -10.13 -1.35
N LYS A 139 14.26 -10.63 -2.46
CA LYS A 139 15.01 -10.73 -3.71
C LYS A 139 15.31 -9.31 -4.23
N VAL A 140 16.58 -9.02 -4.45
CA VAL A 140 17.03 -7.75 -5.03
C VAL A 140 16.61 -7.68 -6.51
N PRO A 141 16.03 -6.56 -7.00
CA PRO A 141 15.68 -6.38 -8.41
C PRO A 141 16.89 -6.48 -9.33
N GLU A 142 16.80 -7.31 -10.36
CA GLU A 142 17.90 -7.56 -11.31
C GLU A 142 18.23 -6.35 -12.21
N MET A 143 17.26 -5.43 -12.40
CA MET A 143 17.38 -4.24 -13.26
C MET A 143 18.23 -3.10 -12.65
N ALA A 144 19.08 -3.39 -11.65
CA ALA A 144 19.78 -2.37 -10.87
C ALA A 144 21.07 -1.83 -11.52
N PHE A 145 21.69 -2.59 -12.43
CA PHE A 145 23.11 -2.43 -12.79
C PHE A 145 23.39 -2.06 -14.26
N ALA A 146 22.38 -2.02 -15.14
CA ALA A 146 22.59 -1.85 -16.58
C ALA A 146 22.69 -0.38 -17.03
N ASP A 147 21.72 0.45 -16.63
CA ASP A 147 21.38 1.67 -17.39
C ASP A 147 21.70 3.00 -16.67
N LEU A 148 22.91 3.14 -16.14
CA LEU A 148 23.63 4.41 -15.94
C LEU A 148 24.95 4.14 -15.18
N PRO A 149 26.10 4.70 -15.60
CA PRO A 149 27.28 4.70 -14.74
C PRO A 149 27.02 5.60 -13.53
N LEU A 150 27.06 5.02 -12.33
CA LEU A 150 27.82 5.69 -11.27
C LEU A 150 29.23 5.81 -11.82
N LYS A 151 29.72 7.03 -12.01
CA LYS A 151 31.07 7.23 -12.56
C LYS A 151 32.10 6.55 -11.66
N GLU A 152 31.90 6.67 -10.35
CA GLU A 152 32.59 5.96 -9.29
C GLU A 152 31.59 5.64 -8.17
N GLY A 153 31.88 4.61 -7.36
CA GLY A 153 31.04 4.16 -6.24
C GLY A 153 30.26 2.86 -6.50
N PRO A 154 30.13 1.96 -5.50
CA PRO A 154 29.39 0.70 -5.65
C PRO A 154 27.88 0.92 -5.54
N ALA A 155 27.13 0.54 -6.57
CA ALA A 155 25.67 0.48 -6.48
C ALA A 155 25.24 -0.57 -5.43
N THR A 156 24.39 -0.18 -4.49
CA THR A 156 23.97 -1.03 -3.37
C THR A 156 22.72 -1.84 -3.71
N GLU A 157 22.41 -2.86 -2.89
CA GLU A 157 21.13 -3.58 -2.98
C GLU A 157 19.93 -2.64 -2.76
N ILE A 158 20.10 -1.50 -2.07
CA ILE A 158 19.03 -0.52 -1.82
C ILE A 158 18.71 0.28 -3.10
N ASP A 159 19.75 0.65 -3.86
CA ASP A 159 19.61 1.38 -5.13
C ASP A 159 18.73 0.62 -6.13
N ALA A 160 18.76 -0.72 -6.12
CA ALA A 160 17.92 -1.58 -6.95
C ALA A 160 16.42 -1.31 -6.72
N PHE A 161 15.98 -1.28 -5.46
CA PHE A 161 14.58 -1.02 -5.10
C PHE A 161 14.16 0.42 -5.40
N ILE A 162 15.06 1.39 -5.16
CA ILE A 162 14.81 2.81 -5.50
C ILE A 162 14.64 2.98 -7.02
N ARG A 163 15.55 2.40 -7.82
CA ARG A 163 15.52 2.47 -9.30
C ARG A 163 14.28 1.78 -9.88
N GLN A 164 13.82 0.67 -9.29
CA GLN A 164 12.55 0.04 -9.66
C GLN A 164 11.35 0.98 -9.42
N ARG A 165 11.30 1.65 -8.26
CA ARG A 165 10.10 2.37 -7.81
C ARG A 165 9.97 3.80 -8.34
N LEU A 166 11.08 4.48 -8.66
CA LEU A 166 11.05 5.88 -9.16
C LEU A 166 10.17 6.06 -10.44
N PRO A 167 10.28 5.22 -11.49
CA PRO A 167 9.47 5.37 -12.71
C PRO A 167 7.96 5.21 -12.45
N GLU A 168 7.56 4.36 -11.51
CA GLU A 168 6.16 4.14 -11.12
C GLU A 168 5.51 5.38 -10.50
N HIS A 169 6.31 6.32 -10.00
CA HIS A 169 5.87 7.62 -9.50
C HIS A 169 6.16 8.78 -10.49
N GLY A 170 6.59 8.49 -11.72
CA GLY A 170 7.00 9.50 -12.70
C GLY A 170 8.29 10.24 -12.35
N LEU A 171 9.04 9.75 -11.37
CA LEU A 171 10.27 10.35 -10.87
C LEU A 171 11.51 9.80 -11.59
N ARG A 172 12.61 10.56 -11.52
CA ARG A 172 13.95 10.17 -11.99
C ARG A 172 14.99 10.60 -10.96
N PRO A 173 16.17 9.95 -10.91
CA PRO A 173 17.28 10.46 -10.12
C PRO A 173 17.63 11.91 -10.52
N SER A 174 17.97 12.74 -9.53
CA SER A 174 18.57 14.06 -9.77
C SER A 174 19.93 13.91 -10.45
N ALA A 175 20.36 14.94 -11.17
CA ALA A 175 21.77 15.08 -11.53
C ALA A 175 22.64 15.13 -10.27
N GLU A 176 23.88 14.66 -10.38
CA GLU A 176 24.89 14.81 -9.35
C GLU A 176 25.15 16.31 -9.07
N ALA A 177 25.42 16.65 -7.82
CA ALA A 177 25.74 18.02 -7.43
C ALA A 177 27.22 18.34 -7.73
N ASP A 178 27.53 19.62 -7.91
CA ASP A 178 28.91 20.08 -8.07
C ASP A 178 29.78 19.79 -6.83
N ARG A 179 31.11 19.71 -7.01
CA ARG A 179 32.05 19.39 -5.93
C ARG A 179 31.96 20.36 -4.74
N ALA A 180 31.67 21.65 -4.97
CA ALA A 180 31.50 22.63 -3.89
C ALA A 180 30.23 22.36 -3.06
N THR A 181 29.10 22.07 -3.71
CA THR A 181 27.85 21.66 -3.05
C THR A 181 28.00 20.33 -2.32
N LEU A 182 28.70 19.34 -2.90
CA LEU A 182 28.98 18.05 -2.24
C LEU A 182 29.82 18.23 -0.98
N LEU A 183 30.96 18.94 -1.07
CA LEU A 183 31.80 19.23 0.09
C LEU A 183 31.02 19.97 1.18
N ARG A 184 30.28 21.02 0.80
CA ARG A 184 29.48 21.81 1.75
C ARG A 184 28.42 20.98 2.47
N ARG A 185 27.81 19.98 1.81
CA ARG A 185 26.88 19.05 2.47
C ARG A 185 27.61 18.19 3.51
N VAL A 186 28.64 17.46 3.08
CA VAL A 186 29.34 16.52 3.97
C VAL A 186 30.05 17.21 5.14
N SER A 187 30.58 18.43 4.98
CA SER A 187 31.11 19.22 6.11
C SER A 187 30.01 19.60 7.12
N LEU A 188 28.83 20.02 6.65
CA LEU A 188 27.72 20.35 7.54
C LEU A 188 27.17 19.10 8.26
N ASP A 189 27.07 17.97 7.55
CA ASP A 189 26.53 16.72 8.08
C ASP A 189 27.50 16.03 9.07
N LEU A 190 28.83 16.10 8.84
CA LEU A 190 29.83 15.45 9.71
C LEU A 190 30.39 16.33 10.83
N ILE A 191 30.58 17.63 10.59
CA ILE A 191 31.24 18.54 11.56
C ILE A 191 30.44 19.82 11.87
N GLY A 192 29.23 19.98 11.33
CA GLY A 192 28.36 21.12 11.63
C GLY A 192 28.85 22.48 11.10
N MET A 193 29.89 22.49 10.26
CA MET A 193 30.56 23.71 9.79
C MET A 193 30.65 23.72 8.25
N VAL A 194 30.73 24.92 7.67
CA VAL A 194 31.02 25.07 6.24
C VAL A 194 32.52 24.89 5.98
N PRO A 195 32.92 24.32 4.83
CA PRO A 195 34.33 24.17 4.48
C PRO A 195 35.00 25.53 4.30
N THR A 196 36.28 25.61 4.64
CA THR A 196 37.11 26.79 4.35
C THR A 196 37.40 26.92 2.85
N PRO A 197 37.75 28.11 2.35
CA PRO A 197 38.18 28.28 0.95
C PRO A 197 39.38 27.41 0.56
N ALA A 198 40.25 27.06 1.53
CA ALA A 198 41.39 26.19 1.30
C ALA A 198 40.97 24.73 1.08
N GLU A 199 40.07 24.20 1.93
CA GLU A 199 39.51 22.84 1.78
C GLU A 199 38.71 22.71 0.48
N LEU A 200 37.91 23.74 0.13
CA LEU A 200 37.21 23.77 -1.15
C LEU A 200 38.19 23.73 -2.33
N THR A 201 39.21 24.61 -2.33
CA THR A 201 40.23 24.66 -3.38
C THR A 201 41.03 23.35 -3.51
N ALA A 202 41.20 22.61 -2.41
CA ALA A 202 41.82 21.30 -2.41
C ALA A 202 40.88 20.24 -3.01
N PHE A 203 39.63 20.16 -2.53
CA PHE A 203 38.67 19.17 -2.98
C PHE A 203 38.25 19.32 -4.45
N GLU A 204 38.19 20.55 -4.98
CA GLU A 204 37.95 20.83 -6.40
C GLU A 204 39.11 20.40 -7.32
N LYS A 205 40.32 20.21 -6.77
CA LYS A 205 41.53 19.79 -7.50
C LYS A 205 41.91 18.34 -7.26
N ASP A 206 41.26 17.69 -6.30
CA ASP A 206 41.43 16.26 -6.07
C ASP A 206 40.88 15.49 -7.28
N ALA A 207 41.65 14.50 -7.73
CA ALA A 207 41.38 13.66 -8.89
C ALA A 207 41.10 12.20 -8.48
N SER A 208 40.83 12.01 -7.18
CA SER A 208 40.14 10.87 -6.58
C SER A 208 38.77 11.26 -5.99
#